data_AF-A0A954SDY9-F1
#
_entry.id   AF-A0A954SDY9-F1
#
_cell.length_a   1.000
_cell.length_b   1.000
_cell.length_c   1.000
_cell.angle_alpha   90.00
_cell.angle_beta   90.00
_cell.angle_gamma   90.00
#
_symmetry.space_group_name_H-M   'P 1'
#
loop_
_entity.id
_entity.type
_entity.pdbx_description
1 polymer ?
#
loop_
_entity_poly.entity_id
_entity_poly.type
_entity_poly.pdbx_seq_one_letter_code
_entity_poly.pdbx_strand_id
1 'polypeptide(L)'
;MQVAKADSSQIPVAIQKLKAYLESNRDHYRYYDAQMLLAEMALASKDTLTAETSFALLEQAPWADYQLAGRNGQGYSKLAQGDASGAKAIFDQVAAANTTTPAETARKLDGMLGQADCLAQQSNFPEAIKILNQVVDQATAEDTRVLARAYLKQGDCLAADGQQLKPAVVAYLHVDVIPSLAAHSDLHAEALYQLAKLWPAVGQPARAAEASAKLETEYPNSEWTKKLGS
;
A
#
# COMPACT_ATOMS: atom_id res chain seq x y z
N MET A 1 -8.31 -13.22 5.69
CA MET A 1 -7.14 -12.72 4.94
C MET A 1 -6.72 -11.30 5.34
N GLN A 2 -7.64 -10.39 5.72
CA GLN A 2 -7.25 -9.08 6.28
C GLN A 2 -6.42 -9.20 7.59
N VAL A 3 -6.70 -10.20 8.43
CA VAL A 3 -5.97 -10.47 9.69
C VAL A 3 -4.46 -10.68 9.48
N ALA A 4 -4.03 -11.29 8.36
CA ALA A 4 -2.61 -11.60 8.12
C ALA A 4 -1.78 -10.38 7.65
N LYS A 5 -2.43 -9.31 7.18
CA LYS A 5 -1.73 -8.08 6.74
C LYS A 5 -1.38 -7.16 7.91
N ALA A 6 -2.15 -7.22 9.00
CA ALA A 6 -1.91 -6.43 10.22
C ALA A 6 -1.10 -7.18 11.28
N ASP A 7 -1.14 -8.52 11.29
CA ASP A 7 -0.29 -9.34 12.13
C ASP A 7 0.86 -9.94 11.30
N SER A 8 2.02 -9.27 11.33
CA SER A 8 3.20 -9.69 10.56
C SER A 8 3.69 -11.09 10.94
N SER A 9 3.33 -11.61 12.12
CA SER A 9 3.69 -12.97 12.55
C SER A 9 3.01 -14.06 11.72
N GLN A 10 1.89 -13.75 11.05
CA GLN A 10 1.11 -14.71 10.28
C GLN A 10 1.56 -14.83 8.81
N ILE A 11 2.40 -13.91 8.33
CA ILE A 11 2.84 -13.86 6.93
C ILE A 11 3.52 -15.18 6.48
N PRO A 12 4.47 -15.78 7.24
CA PRO A 12 5.10 -17.03 6.81
C PRO A 12 4.12 -18.19 6.66
N VAL A 13 3.14 -18.29 7.57
CA VAL A 13 2.10 -19.32 7.55
C VAL A 13 1.18 -19.11 6.33
N ALA A 14 0.84 -17.86 6.02
CA ALA A 14 0.02 -17.53 4.85
C ALA A 14 0.74 -17.91 3.54
N ILE A 15 2.03 -17.58 3.41
CA ILE A 15 2.86 -17.95 2.25
C ILE A 15 2.88 -19.46 2.07
N GLN A 16 3.12 -20.23 3.13
CA GLN A 16 3.14 -21.69 3.06
C GLN A 16 1.81 -22.26 2.55
N LYS A 17 0.68 -21.79 3.10
CA LYS A 17 -0.66 -22.24 2.69
C LYS A 17 -0.98 -21.87 1.23
N LEU A 18 -0.57 -20.69 0.78
CA LEU A 18 -0.77 -20.24 -0.59
C LEU A 18 0.05 -21.08 -1.58
N LYS A 19 1.32 -21.37 -1.27
CA LYS A 19 2.16 -22.26 -2.08
C LYS A 19 1.53 -23.64 -2.24
N ALA A 20 1.11 -24.27 -1.14
CA ALA A 20 0.45 -25.58 -1.17
C ALA A 20 -0.85 -25.58 -2.00
N TYR A 21 -1.66 -24.52 -1.87
CA TYR A 21 -2.87 -24.37 -2.67
C TYR A 21 -2.55 -24.25 -4.16
N LEU A 22 -1.59 -23.40 -4.54
CA LEU A 22 -1.20 -23.16 -5.93
C LEU A 22 -0.54 -24.37 -6.60
N GLU A 23 0.15 -25.22 -5.85
CA GLU A 23 0.69 -26.49 -6.36
C GLU A 23 -0.42 -27.46 -6.79
N SER A 24 -1.52 -27.49 -6.04
CA SER A 24 -2.61 -28.46 -6.23
C SER A 24 -3.76 -27.94 -7.10
N ASN A 25 -3.82 -26.63 -7.39
CA ASN A 25 -5.00 -25.97 -7.98
C ASN A 25 -4.63 -25.00 -9.13
N ARG A 26 -3.79 -25.45 -10.07
CA ARG A 26 -3.26 -24.59 -11.15
C ARG A 26 -4.30 -24.16 -12.19
N ASP A 27 -5.36 -24.94 -12.35
CA ASP A 27 -6.47 -24.71 -13.27
C ASP A 27 -7.71 -24.12 -12.58
N HIS A 28 -7.63 -23.84 -11.29
CA HIS A 28 -8.75 -23.29 -10.53
C HIS A 28 -9.00 -21.82 -10.88
N TYR A 29 -10.27 -21.41 -10.93
CA TYR A 29 -10.66 -20.04 -11.31
C TYR A 29 -10.06 -18.92 -10.43
N ARG A 30 -9.59 -19.26 -9.23
CA ARG A 30 -8.92 -18.35 -8.28
C ARG A 30 -7.39 -18.41 -8.33
N TYR A 31 -6.83 -19.08 -9.34
CA TYR A 31 -5.39 -19.26 -9.45
C TYR A 31 -4.65 -17.92 -9.42
N TYR A 32 -5.06 -16.96 -10.25
CA TYR A 32 -4.43 -15.64 -10.31
C TYR A 32 -4.67 -14.80 -9.06
N ASP A 33 -5.83 -14.90 -8.41
CA ASP A 33 -6.05 -14.26 -7.10
C ASP A 33 -5.08 -14.79 -6.03
N ALA A 34 -4.88 -16.11 -6.02
CA ALA A 34 -3.95 -16.74 -5.09
C ALA A 34 -2.49 -16.38 -5.41
N GLN A 35 -2.12 -16.28 -6.70
CA GLN A 35 -0.79 -15.81 -7.11
C GLN A 35 -0.55 -14.36 -6.68
N MET A 36 -1.53 -13.48 -6.86
CA MET A 36 -1.43 -12.09 -6.44
C MET A 36 -1.23 -11.99 -4.94
N LEU A 37 -2.01 -12.72 -4.15
CA LEU A 37 -1.84 -12.68 -2.71
C LEU A 37 -0.51 -13.30 -2.27
N LEU A 38 -0.05 -14.38 -2.90
CA LEU A 38 1.26 -14.95 -2.62
C LEU A 38 2.36 -13.90 -2.87
N ALA A 39 2.27 -13.19 -3.98
CA ALA A 39 3.22 -12.16 -4.36
C ALA A 39 3.26 -11.02 -3.32
N GLU A 40 2.09 -10.50 -2.93
CA GLU A 40 1.98 -9.45 -1.91
C GLU A 40 2.54 -9.87 -0.56
N MET A 41 2.25 -11.11 -0.12
CA MET A 41 2.76 -11.61 1.17
C MET A 41 4.27 -11.82 1.12
N ALA A 42 4.78 -12.38 0.02
CA ALA A 42 6.21 -12.60 -0.18
C ALA A 42 6.97 -11.27 -0.21
N LEU A 43 6.44 -10.25 -0.89
CA LEU A 43 7.04 -8.92 -0.91
C LEU A 43 7.06 -8.29 0.49
N ALA A 44 5.97 -8.42 1.26
CA ALA A 44 5.90 -7.95 2.64
C ALA A 44 6.92 -8.65 3.57
N SER A 45 7.22 -9.93 3.33
CA SER A 45 8.27 -10.67 4.04
C SER A 45 9.67 -10.52 3.44
N LYS A 46 9.86 -9.64 2.44
CA LYS A 46 11.13 -9.45 1.71
C LYS A 46 11.62 -10.70 0.94
N ASP A 47 10.73 -11.67 0.69
CA ASP A 47 10.97 -12.80 -0.21
C ASP A 47 10.74 -12.33 -1.66
N THR A 48 11.70 -11.56 -2.18
CA THR A 48 11.61 -10.94 -3.50
C THR A 48 11.55 -11.97 -4.63
N LEU A 49 12.22 -13.12 -4.48
CA LEU A 49 12.20 -14.17 -5.48
C LEU A 49 10.81 -14.78 -5.66
N THR A 50 10.14 -15.16 -4.55
CA THR A 50 8.76 -15.66 -4.62
C THR A 50 7.82 -14.58 -5.16
N ALA A 51 8.01 -13.32 -4.74
CA ALA A 51 7.18 -12.21 -5.20
C ALA A 51 7.29 -11.99 -6.72
N GLU A 52 8.50 -11.83 -7.24
CA GLU A 52 8.77 -11.60 -8.66
C GLU A 52 8.26 -12.76 -9.53
N THR A 53 8.46 -14.00 -9.09
CA THR A 53 7.96 -15.20 -9.79
C THR A 53 6.43 -15.18 -9.89
N SER A 54 5.75 -14.83 -8.80
CA SER A 54 4.30 -14.82 -8.74
C SER A 54 3.71 -13.66 -9.55
N PHE A 55 4.33 -12.47 -9.51
CA PHE A 55 3.93 -11.33 -10.35
C PHE A 55 4.12 -11.61 -11.84
N ALA A 56 5.22 -12.27 -12.23
CA ALA A 56 5.45 -12.66 -13.62
C ALA A 56 4.40 -13.66 -14.14
N LEU A 57 3.79 -14.47 -13.25
CA LEU A 57 2.67 -15.34 -13.61
C LEU A 57 1.36 -14.55 -13.80
N LEU A 58 1.13 -13.48 -13.04
CA LEU A 58 -0.03 -12.61 -13.27
C LEU A 58 0.03 -11.92 -14.64
N GLU A 59 1.22 -11.55 -15.10
CA GLU A 59 1.41 -10.96 -16.44
C GLU A 59 1.07 -11.91 -17.59
N GLN A 60 1.02 -13.22 -17.31
CA GLN A 60 0.60 -14.24 -18.29
C GLN A 60 -0.90 -14.48 -18.28
N ALA A 61 -1.66 -13.84 -17.38
CA ALA A 61 -3.11 -13.97 -17.33
C ALA A 61 -3.77 -13.42 -18.61
N PRO A 62 -4.91 -13.99 -19.03
CA PRO A 62 -5.65 -13.49 -20.19
C PRO A 62 -6.43 -12.19 -19.90
N TRP A 63 -6.54 -11.78 -18.63
CA TRP A 63 -7.26 -10.57 -18.23
C TRP A 63 -6.31 -9.42 -17.90
N ALA A 64 -6.64 -8.22 -18.39
CA ALA A 64 -5.78 -7.04 -18.31
C ALA A 64 -5.55 -6.57 -16.87
N ASP A 65 -6.52 -6.71 -15.97
CA ASP A 65 -6.38 -6.33 -14.57
C ASP A 65 -5.28 -7.15 -13.85
N TYR A 66 -5.22 -8.47 -14.08
CA TYR A 66 -4.12 -9.28 -13.55
C TYR A 66 -2.77 -8.90 -14.18
N GLN A 67 -2.74 -8.61 -15.49
CA GLN A 67 -1.50 -8.17 -16.14
C GLN A 67 -0.97 -6.87 -15.53
N LEU A 68 -1.86 -5.89 -15.32
CA LEU A 68 -1.51 -4.62 -14.67
C LEU A 68 -1.11 -4.83 -13.21
N ALA A 69 -1.77 -5.74 -12.48
CA ALA A 69 -1.39 -6.10 -11.12
C ALA A 69 0.01 -6.72 -11.04
N GLY A 70 0.35 -7.61 -11.98
CA GLY A 70 1.69 -8.17 -12.11
C GLY A 70 2.75 -7.09 -12.31
N ARG A 71 2.52 -6.17 -13.25
CA ARG A 71 3.42 -5.04 -13.50
C ARG A 71 3.56 -4.11 -12.29
N ASN A 72 2.47 -3.75 -11.63
CA ASN A 72 2.55 -2.96 -10.40
C ASN A 72 3.41 -3.66 -9.35
N GLY A 73 3.21 -4.97 -9.17
CA GLY A 73 4.02 -5.79 -8.28
C GLY A 73 5.52 -5.76 -8.61
N GLN A 74 5.87 -5.90 -9.90
CA GLN A 74 7.26 -5.75 -10.36
C GLN A 74 7.81 -4.35 -10.03
N GLY A 75 7.01 -3.30 -10.24
CA GLY A 75 7.36 -1.93 -9.86
C GLY A 75 7.65 -1.78 -8.37
N TYR A 76 6.79 -2.31 -7.50
CA TYR A 76 7.00 -2.27 -6.06
C TYR A 76 8.20 -3.12 -5.61
N SER A 77 8.46 -4.26 -6.26
CA SER A 77 9.66 -5.07 -6.02
C SER A 77 10.93 -4.28 -6.34
N LYS A 78 10.97 -3.59 -7.49
CA LYS A 78 12.10 -2.72 -7.87
C LYS A 78 12.29 -1.58 -6.89
N LEU A 79 11.20 -0.94 -6.47
CA LEU A 79 11.24 0.12 -5.48
C LEU A 79 11.81 -0.37 -4.14
N ALA A 80 11.37 -1.54 -3.68
CA ALA A 80 11.88 -2.17 -2.45
C ALA A 80 13.38 -2.55 -2.53
N GLN A 81 13.91 -2.75 -3.73
CA GLN A 81 15.34 -2.96 -4.01
C GLN A 81 16.13 -1.65 -4.11
N GLY A 82 15.47 -0.49 -4.02
CA GLY A 82 16.08 0.83 -4.18
C GLY A 82 16.21 1.30 -5.63
N ASP A 83 15.72 0.53 -6.61
CA ASP A 83 15.70 0.91 -8.03
C ASP A 83 14.47 1.77 -8.35
N ALA A 84 14.48 3.01 -7.84
CA ALA A 84 13.39 3.97 -8.04
C ALA A 84 13.18 4.32 -9.53
N SER A 85 14.26 4.37 -10.32
CA SER A 85 14.20 4.68 -11.74
C SER A 85 13.54 3.55 -12.54
N GLY A 86 13.96 2.30 -12.31
CA GLY A 86 13.35 1.12 -12.92
C GLY A 86 11.89 0.93 -12.50
N ALA A 87 11.60 1.12 -11.21
CA ALA A 87 10.23 1.10 -10.69
C ALA A 87 9.34 2.16 -11.38
N LYS A 88 9.84 3.40 -11.48
CA LYS A 88 9.11 4.49 -12.13
C LYS A 88 8.77 4.17 -13.58
N ALA A 89 9.71 3.60 -14.35
CA ALA A 89 9.44 3.22 -15.73
C ALA A 89 8.32 2.18 -15.88
N ILE A 90 8.19 1.26 -14.93
CA ILE A 90 7.10 0.27 -14.90
C ILE A 90 5.77 0.96 -14.54
N PHE A 91 5.77 1.78 -13.48
CA PHE A 91 4.57 2.48 -13.04
C PHE A 91 4.06 3.48 -14.09
N ASP A 92 4.94 4.15 -14.82
CA ASP A 92 4.58 5.04 -15.93
C ASP A 92 3.82 4.29 -17.04
N GLN A 93 4.21 3.04 -17.34
CA GLN A 93 3.49 2.21 -18.31
C GLN A 93 2.09 1.81 -17.80
N VAL A 94 1.97 1.47 -16.52
CA VAL A 94 0.66 1.10 -15.93
C VAL A 94 -0.26 2.31 -15.84
N ALA A 95 0.25 3.47 -15.42
CA ALA A 95 -0.50 4.72 -15.37
C ALA A 95 -1.00 5.17 -16.76
N ALA A 96 -0.28 4.83 -17.82
CA ALA A 96 -0.66 5.09 -19.21
C ALA A 96 -1.63 4.06 -19.80
N ALA A 97 -1.99 3.00 -19.08
CA ALA A 97 -2.86 1.95 -19.62
C ALA A 97 -4.28 2.48 -19.90
N ASN A 98 -4.86 2.03 -21.02
CA ASN A 98 -6.27 2.24 -21.31
C ASN A 98 -7.08 1.22 -20.53
N THR A 99 -7.94 1.70 -19.63
CA THR A 99 -8.75 0.86 -18.74
C THR A 99 -10.21 0.95 -19.14
N THR A 100 -10.87 -0.20 -19.21
CA THR A 100 -12.26 -0.36 -19.64
C THR A 100 -13.17 -0.89 -18.53
N THR A 101 -12.59 -1.47 -17.48
CA THR A 101 -13.31 -2.02 -16.33
C THR A 101 -12.89 -1.34 -15.03
N PRO A 102 -13.74 -1.32 -13.99
CA PRO A 102 -13.37 -0.79 -12.68
C PRO A 102 -12.12 -1.45 -12.09
N ALA A 103 -11.96 -2.77 -12.29
CA ALA A 103 -10.79 -3.51 -11.83
C ALA A 103 -9.51 -3.02 -12.53
N GLU A 104 -9.53 -2.82 -13.85
CA GLU A 104 -8.39 -2.24 -14.57
C GLU A 104 -8.09 -0.81 -14.11
N THR A 105 -9.12 0.02 -13.89
CA THR A 105 -8.95 1.38 -13.37
C THR A 105 -8.29 1.38 -11.99
N ALA A 106 -8.72 0.50 -11.08
CA ALA A 106 -8.09 0.35 -9.78
C ALA A 106 -6.59 -0.02 -9.90
N ARG A 107 -6.20 -0.86 -10.87
CA ARG A 107 -4.79 -1.19 -11.13
C ARG A 107 -4.00 -0.03 -11.72
N LYS A 108 -4.60 0.75 -12.61
CA LYS A 108 -4.00 1.99 -13.10
C LYS A 108 -3.73 2.97 -11.95
N LEU A 109 -4.71 3.17 -11.07
CA LEU A 109 -4.56 4.04 -9.89
C LEU A 109 -3.49 3.52 -8.93
N ASP A 110 -3.39 2.20 -8.74
CA ASP A 110 -2.30 1.58 -7.99
C ASP A 110 -0.92 1.84 -8.64
N GLY A 111 -0.83 1.83 -9.96
CA GLY A 111 0.39 2.24 -10.67
C GLY A 111 0.75 3.70 -10.39
N MET A 112 -0.23 4.60 -10.38
CA MET A 112 -0.02 6.02 -10.02
C MET A 112 0.45 6.21 -8.57
N LEU A 113 -0.05 5.41 -7.62
CA LEU A 113 0.48 5.38 -6.25
C LEU A 113 1.97 5.02 -6.23
N GLY A 114 2.39 4.06 -7.05
CA GLY A 114 3.79 3.69 -7.22
C GLY A 114 4.64 4.80 -7.87
N GLN A 115 4.10 5.53 -8.85
CA GLN A 115 4.78 6.72 -9.41
C GLN A 115 5.05 7.77 -8.32
N ALA A 116 4.06 8.02 -7.47
CA ALA A 116 4.20 8.97 -6.36
C ALA A 116 5.28 8.51 -5.36
N ASP A 117 5.37 7.21 -5.07
CA ASP A 117 6.44 6.67 -4.22
C ASP A 117 7.83 6.90 -4.81
N CYS A 118 8.00 6.63 -6.12
CA CYS A 118 9.28 6.89 -6.79
C CYS A 118 9.67 8.37 -6.71
N LEU A 119 8.72 9.28 -6.88
CA LEU A 119 8.94 10.72 -6.77
C LEU A 119 9.28 11.13 -5.33
N ALA A 120 8.60 10.57 -4.34
CA ALA A 120 8.86 10.83 -2.93
C ALA A 120 10.27 10.35 -2.51
N GLN A 121 10.73 9.19 -3.01
CA GLN A 121 12.10 8.72 -2.79
C GLN A 121 13.17 9.64 -3.41
N GLN A 122 12.80 10.39 -4.45
CA GLN A 122 13.63 11.42 -5.09
C GLN A 122 13.46 12.80 -4.43
N SER A 123 12.77 12.88 -3.29
CA SER A 123 12.40 14.13 -2.60
C SER A 123 11.58 15.11 -3.45
N ASN A 124 10.95 14.63 -4.53
CA ASN A 124 10.05 15.43 -5.36
C ASN A 124 8.61 15.34 -4.83
N PHE A 125 8.43 15.81 -3.59
CA PHE A 125 7.14 15.77 -2.90
C PHE A 125 6.02 16.56 -3.61
N PRO A 126 6.26 17.73 -4.23
CA PRO A 126 5.19 18.46 -4.91
C PRO A 126 4.55 17.69 -6.07
N GLU A 127 5.36 17.05 -6.92
CA GLU A 127 4.82 16.25 -8.03
C GLU A 127 4.20 14.95 -7.52
N ALA A 128 4.76 14.34 -6.46
CA ALA A 128 4.14 13.18 -5.81
C ALA A 128 2.73 13.51 -5.30
N ILE A 129 2.56 14.62 -4.56
CA ILE A 129 1.27 15.08 -4.04
C ILE A 129 0.28 15.34 -5.18
N LYS A 130 0.72 15.93 -6.28
CA LYS A 130 -0.13 16.17 -7.46
C LYS A 130 -0.67 14.86 -8.05
N ILE A 131 0.18 13.84 -8.20
CA ILE A 131 -0.27 12.50 -8.64
C ILE A 131 -1.24 11.89 -7.64
N LEU A 132 -0.97 12.00 -6.34
CA LEU A 132 -1.84 11.46 -5.30
C LEU A 132 -3.22 12.15 -5.29
N ASN A 133 -3.28 13.46 -5.52
CA ASN A 133 -4.54 14.18 -5.70
C ASN A 133 -5.32 13.63 -6.90
N GLN A 134 -4.65 13.41 -8.04
CA GLN A 134 -5.28 12.81 -9.22
C GLN A 134 -5.80 11.40 -8.95
N VAL A 135 -5.12 10.62 -8.09
CA VAL A 135 -5.62 9.30 -7.67
C VAL A 135 -6.89 9.44 -6.85
N VAL A 136 -6.91 10.34 -5.86
CA VAL A 136 -8.10 10.61 -5.04
C VAL A 136 -9.28 11.08 -5.90
N ASP A 137 -9.04 11.96 -6.87
CA ASP A 137 -10.08 12.50 -7.76
C ASP A 137 -10.67 11.45 -8.72
N GLN A 138 -9.87 10.46 -9.13
CA GLN A 138 -10.30 9.40 -10.07
C GLN A 138 -10.83 8.15 -9.37
N ALA A 139 -10.46 7.92 -8.12
CA ALA A 139 -10.93 6.79 -7.33
C ALA A 139 -12.41 6.93 -6.98
N THR A 140 -13.13 5.82 -6.99
CA THR A 140 -14.51 5.75 -6.49
C THR A 140 -14.51 5.52 -4.98
N ALA A 141 -15.66 5.75 -4.33
CA ALA A 141 -15.82 5.43 -2.90
C ALA A 141 -15.64 3.93 -2.58
N GLU A 142 -15.73 3.05 -3.59
CA GLU A 142 -15.50 1.61 -3.46
C GLU A 142 -14.01 1.25 -3.49
N ASP A 143 -13.15 2.11 -4.05
CA ASP A 143 -11.69 1.96 -4.12
C ASP A 143 -11.00 2.27 -2.79
N THR A 144 -11.61 1.82 -1.69
CA THR A 144 -11.22 2.14 -0.31
C THR A 144 -9.75 1.90 -0.02
N ARG A 145 -9.15 0.82 -0.53
CA ARG A 145 -7.71 0.57 -0.33
C ARG A 145 -6.83 1.55 -1.10
N VAL A 146 -7.22 1.92 -2.32
CA VAL A 146 -6.51 2.92 -3.14
C VAL A 146 -6.56 4.28 -2.45
N LEU A 147 -7.76 4.69 -2.02
CA LEU A 147 -7.96 5.93 -1.26
C LEU A 147 -7.15 5.98 0.04
N ALA A 148 -7.20 4.91 0.84
CA ALA A 148 -6.44 4.83 2.09
C ALA A 148 -4.93 4.97 1.84
N ARG A 149 -4.40 4.32 0.79
CA ARG A 149 -2.98 4.45 0.40
C ARG A 149 -2.65 5.83 -0.13
N ALA A 150 -3.55 6.47 -0.89
CA ALA A 150 -3.33 7.81 -1.41
C ALA A 150 -3.18 8.82 -0.27
N TYR A 151 -4.12 8.80 0.68
CA TYR A 151 -4.08 9.68 1.86
C TYR A 151 -2.87 9.42 2.76
N LEU A 152 -2.52 8.16 2.99
CA LEU A 152 -1.34 7.79 3.75
C LEU A 152 -0.07 8.40 3.11
N LYS A 153 0.12 8.21 1.81
CA LYS A 153 1.28 8.73 1.06
C LYS A 153 1.28 10.26 0.96
N GLN A 154 0.11 10.89 0.88
CA GLN A 154 0.01 12.36 0.96
C GLN A 154 0.55 12.83 2.31
N GLY A 155 0.12 12.17 3.39
CA GLY A 155 0.64 12.41 4.74
C GLY A 155 2.15 12.26 4.80
N ASP A 156 2.72 11.20 4.21
CA ASP A 156 4.17 10.96 4.20
C ASP A 156 4.92 12.08 3.48
N CYS A 157 4.45 12.46 2.28
CA CYS A 157 5.07 13.53 1.48
C CYS A 157 5.00 14.89 2.21
N LEU A 158 3.84 15.22 2.78
CA LEU A 158 3.62 16.48 3.50
C LEU A 158 4.40 16.56 4.82
N ALA A 159 4.56 15.42 5.51
CA ALA A 159 5.37 15.34 6.72
C ALA A 159 6.87 15.46 6.40
N ALA A 160 7.33 14.82 5.31
CA ALA A 160 8.71 14.90 4.86
C ALA A 160 9.13 16.30 4.37
N ASP A 161 8.19 17.04 3.77
CA ASP A 161 8.37 18.46 3.40
C ASP A 161 8.59 19.36 4.63
N GLY A 162 8.08 18.97 5.80
CA GLY A 162 8.32 19.63 7.10
C GLY A 162 7.60 20.97 7.31
N GLN A 163 7.14 21.63 6.24
CA GLN A 163 6.36 22.88 6.32
C GLN A 163 4.85 22.65 6.42
N GLN A 164 4.38 21.44 6.12
CA GLN A 164 2.96 21.12 5.96
C GLN A 164 2.46 20.08 6.96
N LEU A 165 2.91 20.17 8.22
CA LEU A 165 2.57 19.21 9.28
C LEU A 165 1.06 19.12 9.57
N LYS A 166 0.34 20.25 9.53
CA LYS A 166 -1.13 20.25 9.71
C LYS A 166 -1.85 19.54 8.54
N PRO A 167 -1.58 19.87 7.26
CA PRO A 167 -2.06 19.08 6.13
C PRO A 167 -1.69 17.59 6.22
N ALA A 168 -0.47 17.26 6.65
CA ALA A 168 -0.05 15.87 6.82
C ALA A 168 -0.95 15.13 7.82
N VAL A 169 -1.18 15.74 8.98
CA VAL A 169 -2.11 15.21 10.00
C VAL A 169 -3.53 15.03 9.44
N VAL A 170 -4.03 15.99 8.66
CA VAL A 170 -5.35 15.87 8.02
C VAL A 170 -5.39 14.69 7.04
N ALA A 171 -4.32 14.46 6.26
CA ALA A 171 -4.25 13.34 5.35
C ALA A 171 -4.32 12.00 6.11
N TYR A 172 -3.52 11.81 7.17
CA TYR A 172 -3.60 10.61 8.00
C TYR A 172 -4.96 10.43 8.69
N LEU A 173 -5.59 11.52 9.09
CA LEU A 173 -6.95 11.47 9.67
C LEU A 173 -7.98 10.93 8.70
N HIS A 174 -7.87 11.14 7.38
CA HIS A 174 -8.80 10.53 6.43
C HIS A 174 -8.78 9.00 6.55
N VAL A 175 -7.61 8.41 6.75
CA VAL A 175 -7.46 6.96 6.94
C VAL A 175 -8.09 6.50 8.26
N ASP A 176 -7.84 7.23 9.35
CA ASP A 176 -8.32 6.89 10.70
C ASP A 176 -9.83 7.07 10.90
N VAL A 177 -10.40 8.18 10.41
CA VAL A 177 -11.78 8.58 10.75
C VAL A 177 -12.83 8.05 9.78
N ILE A 178 -12.44 7.71 8.55
CA ILE A 178 -13.38 7.17 7.55
C ILE A 178 -13.44 5.64 7.74
N PRO A 179 -14.58 5.07 8.19
CA PRO A 179 -14.62 3.66 8.57
C PRO A 179 -14.24 2.68 7.44
N SER A 180 -14.58 3.02 6.20
CA SER A 180 -14.25 2.21 5.04
C SER A 180 -12.75 2.21 4.70
N LEU A 181 -12.02 3.26 5.09
CA LEU A 181 -10.56 3.33 4.94
C LEU A 181 -9.86 2.66 6.13
N ALA A 182 -10.35 2.92 7.35
CA ALA A 182 -9.83 2.31 8.58
C ALA A 182 -9.97 0.78 8.61
N ALA A 183 -10.88 0.22 7.80
CA ALA A 183 -11.03 -1.23 7.60
C ALA A 183 -9.76 -1.90 7.03
N HIS A 184 -8.86 -1.14 6.38
CA HIS A 184 -7.55 -1.64 5.94
C HIS A 184 -6.55 -1.54 7.09
N SER A 185 -6.57 -2.55 7.97
CA SER A 185 -5.83 -2.56 9.24
C SER A 185 -4.33 -2.27 9.12
N ASP A 186 -3.68 -2.69 8.03
CA ASP A 186 -2.26 -2.40 7.77
C ASP A 186 -1.99 -0.90 7.59
N LEU A 187 -2.86 -0.22 6.85
CA LEU A 187 -2.77 1.21 6.55
C LEU A 187 -3.25 2.06 7.73
N HIS A 188 -4.27 1.61 8.44
CA HIS A 188 -4.79 2.30 9.62
C HIS A 188 -3.78 2.28 10.77
N ALA A 189 -3.12 1.13 11.02
CA ALA A 189 -2.04 1.05 12.00
C ALA A 189 -0.89 2.02 11.68
N GLU A 190 -0.51 2.13 10.40
CA GLU A 190 0.52 3.10 9.96
C GLU A 190 0.07 4.55 10.18
N ALA A 191 -1.16 4.88 9.79
CA ALA A 191 -1.72 6.21 9.99
C ALA A 191 -1.75 6.61 11.47
N LEU A 192 -2.16 5.72 12.37
CA LEU A 192 -2.16 5.96 13.82
C LEU A 192 -0.74 6.21 14.35
N TYR A 193 0.24 5.43 13.90
CA TYR A 193 1.64 5.65 14.25
C TYR A 193 2.16 7.02 13.79
N GLN A 194 1.83 7.45 12.57
CA GLN A 194 2.22 8.76 12.09
C GLN A 194 1.49 9.88 12.83
N LEU A 195 0.21 9.71 13.15
CA LEU A 195 -0.57 10.65 13.96
C LEU A 195 0.03 10.82 15.36
N ALA A 196 0.38 9.71 16.03
CA ALA A 196 1.05 9.73 17.33
C ALA A 196 2.34 10.57 17.32
N LYS A 197 3.09 10.55 16.21
CA LYS A 197 4.31 11.34 16.06
C LYS A 197 4.08 12.81 15.71
N LEU A 198 3.08 13.10 14.88
CA LEU A 198 2.87 14.44 14.32
C LEU A 198 2.00 15.34 15.19
N TRP A 199 1.08 14.79 15.97
CA TRP A 199 0.21 15.56 16.85
C TRP A 199 0.95 16.49 17.83
N PRO A 200 2.04 16.07 18.51
CA PRO A 200 2.81 16.96 19.37
C PRO A 200 3.44 18.13 18.61
N ALA A 201 3.92 17.89 17.38
CA ALA A 201 4.56 18.90 16.54
C ALA A 201 3.57 20.00 16.07
N VAL A 202 2.26 19.72 16.10
CA VAL A 202 1.20 20.70 15.82
C VAL A 202 0.50 21.20 17.09
N GLY A 203 1.07 20.96 18.27
CA GLY A 203 0.60 21.48 19.56
C GLY A 203 -0.57 20.71 20.17
N GLN A 204 -0.74 19.43 19.83
CA GLN A 204 -1.85 18.59 20.28
C GLN A 204 -1.38 17.27 20.94
N PRO A 205 -0.53 17.30 21.98
CA PRO A 205 0.05 16.09 22.57
C PRO A 205 -1.00 15.12 23.15
N ALA A 206 -2.18 15.58 23.58
CA ALA A 206 -3.24 14.69 24.03
C ALA A 206 -3.74 13.75 22.90
N ARG A 207 -3.89 14.29 21.69
CA ARG A 207 -4.28 13.50 20.50
C ARG A 207 -3.21 12.50 20.09
N ALA A 208 -1.94 12.82 20.38
CA ALA A 208 -0.85 11.88 20.20
C ALA A 208 -1.02 10.64 21.08
N ALA A 209 -1.32 10.84 22.37
CA ALA A 209 -1.57 9.76 23.33
C ALA A 209 -2.80 8.93 22.94
N GLU A 210 -3.87 9.56 22.45
CA GLU A 210 -5.05 8.86 21.94
C GLU A 210 -4.71 7.95 20.74
N ALA A 211 -3.94 8.46 19.76
CA ALA A 211 -3.52 7.70 18.59
C ALA A 211 -2.61 6.51 18.97
N SER A 212 -1.66 6.74 19.88
CA SER A 212 -0.80 5.69 20.45
C SER A 212 -1.60 4.60 21.15
N ALA A 213 -2.52 4.97 22.04
CA ALA A 213 -3.34 4.02 22.78
C ALA A 213 -4.24 3.20 21.85
N LYS A 214 -4.81 3.84 20.81
CA LYS A 214 -5.61 3.15 19.78
C LYS A 214 -4.75 2.16 18.99
N LEU A 215 -3.55 2.54 18.59
CA LEU A 215 -2.61 1.66 17.89
C LEU A 215 -2.24 0.41 18.72
N GLU A 216 -1.88 0.62 19.99
CA GLU A 216 -1.53 -0.47 20.92
C GLU A 216 -2.71 -1.41 21.18
N THR A 217 -3.93 -0.85 21.29
CA THR A 217 -5.15 -1.61 21.61
C THR A 217 -5.66 -2.39 20.40
N GLU A 218 -5.76 -1.76 19.23
CA GLU A 218 -6.35 -2.35 18.02
C GLU A 218 -5.36 -3.22 17.24
N TYR A 219 -4.06 -2.88 17.28
CA TYR A 219 -3.02 -3.53 16.48
C TYR A 219 -1.77 -3.92 17.29
N PRO A 220 -1.90 -4.67 18.40
CA PRO A 220 -0.79 -4.96 19.32
C PRO A 220 0.41 -5.67 18.66
N ASN A 221 0.15 -6.49 17.63
CA ASN A 221 1.19 -7.26 16.93
C ASN A 221 1.75 -6.57 15.67
N SER A 222 1.29 -5.35 15.35
CA SER A 222 1.74 -4.66 14.14
C SER A 222 3.20 -4.20 14.25
N GLU A 223 3.88 -4.09 13.11
CA GLU A 223 5.22 -3.47 13.04
C GLU A 223 5.22 -2.03 13.56
N TRP A 224 4.09 -1.33 13.43
CA TRP A 224 3.94 0.06 13.86
C TRP A 224 3.87 0.20 15.38
N THR A 225 3.20 -0.72 16.07
CA THR A 225 3.22 -0.81 17.53
C THR A 225 4.62 -1.11 18.05
N LYS A 226 5.36 -2.01 17.39
CA LYS A 226 6.77 -2.29 17.74
C LYS A 226 7.65 -1.04 17.61
N LYS A 227 7.45 -0.25 16.55
CA LYS A 227 8.18 1.02 16.33
C LYS A 227 7.80 2.12 17.32
N LEU A 228 6.61 2.07 17.91
CA LEU A 228 6.19 3.06 18.90
C LEU A 228 6.93 2.87 20.24
N GLY A 229 7.21 1.61 20.60
CA GLY A 229 7.93 1.25 21.82
C GLY A 229 9.46 1.23 21.71
N SER A 230 10.01 1.47 20.52
CA SER A 230 11.46 1.50 20.24
C SER A 230 12.03 2.91 20.22
#